data_AF-A0A9P8ZP74-F1
#
_entry.id   AF-A0A9P8ZP74-F1
#
_cell.length_a   1.000
_cell.length_b   1.000
_cell.length_c   1.000
_cell.angle_alpha   90.00
_cell.angle_beta   90.00
_cell.angle_gamma   90.00
#
_symmetry.space_group_name_H-M   'P 1'
#
loop_
_entity.id
_entity.type
_entity.pdbx_description
1 polymer ?
#
loop_
_entity_poly.entity_id
_entity_poly.type
_entity_poly.pdbx_seq_one_letter_code
_entity_poly.pdbx_strand_id
1 'polypeptide(L)'
;MAFFRRDGLGNAVIIDEDKPYYTLNGRSWSAEEIRRKSFADLHTLWYVVLRERNVVATQQREAKRNGLSSEVYGPILKTKDYDCRKTMARIKLVMNERRLAHLSALELMQPARNRIDILAQSRLKTIAPPRKPQSVKAAGTTSLPDEKPIASPKAIAKRRRTAMKALASSMAA
;
A
#
# COMPACT_ATOMS: atom_id res chain seq x y z
N MET A 1 27.84 1.79 5.57
CA MET A 1 27.96 2.40 4.23
C MET A 1 27.79 1.31 3.17
N ALA A 2 26.65 1.27 2.47
CA ALA A 2 26.22 0.12 1.64
C ALA A 2 26.44 0.32 0.13
N PHE A 3 27.57 0.92 -0.26
CA PHE A 3 27.88 1.21 -1.67
C PHE A 3 28.75 0.13 -2.33
N PHE A 4 29.58 -0.57 -1.56
CA PHE A 4 30.48 -1.60 -2.06
C PHE A 4 29.91 -3.00 -1.81
N ARG A 5 30.05 -3.89 -2.80
CA ARG A 5 29.89 -5.32 -2.56
C ARG A 5 30.97 -5.75 -1.58
N ARG A 6 30.57 -6.49 -0.54
CA ARG A 6 31.49 -7.09 0.42
C ARG A 6 31.56 -8.59 0.18
N ASP A 7 32.75 -9.15 0.26
CA ASP A 7 32.94 -10.59 0.36
C ASP A 7 32.53 -11.10 1.76
N GLY A 8 32.63 -12.41 1.97
CA GLY A 8 32.39 -13.04 3.28
C GLY A 8 33.38 -12.60 4.36
N LEU A 9 34.45 -11.89 3.99
CA LEU A 9 35.50 -11.38 4.87
C LEU A 9 35.37 -9.86 5.13
N GLY A 10 34.38 -9.19 4.52
CA GLY A 10 34.09 -7.77 4.71
C GLY A 10 34.89 -6.81 3.82
N ASN A 11 35.76 -7.30 2.94
CA ASN A 11 36.54 -6.51 1.99
C ASN A 11 35.68 -6.03 0.82
N ALA A 12 35.99 -4.85 0.28
CA ALA A 12 35.29 -4.30 -0.86
C ALA A 12 35.71 -5.02 -2.15
N VAL A 13 34.77 -5.74 -2.76
CA VAL A 13 35.01 -6.45 -4.02
C VAL A 13 34.54 -5.60 -5.19
N ILE A 14 35.47 -5.32 -6.11
CA ILE A 14 35.22 -4.53 -7.32
C ILE A 14 34.60 -5.43 -8.40
N ILE A 15 35.23 -6.58 -8.65
CA ILE A 15 34.78 -7.65 -9.54
C ILE A 15 35.11 -8.96 -8.82
N ASP A 16 34.16 -9.89 -8.70
CA ASP A 16 34.43 -11.24 -8.18
C ASP A 16 35.30 -11.95 -9.25
N GLU A 17 36.62 -11.93 -9.09
CA GLU A 17 37.57 -12.58 -10.02
C GLU A 17 37.44 -14.12 -9.96
N ASP A 18 37.04 -14.66 -8.81
CA ASP A 18 36.97 -16.11 -8.53
C ASP A 18 35.71 -16.80 -9.10
N LYS A 19 34.75 -16.04 -9.65
CA LYS A 19 33.49 -16.61 -10.17
C LYS A 19 33.44 -16.50 -11.69
N PRO A 20 33.24 -17.63 -12.41
CA PRO A 20 33.15 -17.59 -13.86
C PRO A 20 32.03 -16.65 -14.33
N TYR A 21 32.33 -15.87 -15.38
CA TYR A 21 31.48 -14.85 -16.01
C TYR A 21 30.03 -15.29 -16.30
N TYR A 22 29.80 -16.60 -16.49
CA TYR A 22 28.52 -17.17 -16.89
C TYR A 22 27.62 -17.66 -15.74
N THR A 23 28.13 -17.78 -14.51
CA THR A 23 27.45 -18.57 -13.47
C THR A 23 26.69 -17.78 -12.39
N LEU A 24 26.83 -16.45 -12.31
CA LEU A 24 26.20 -15.65 -11.24
C LEU A 24 25.47 -14.37 -11.66
N ASN A 25 25.12 -14.24 -12.94
CA ASN A 25 24.30 -13.11 -13.39
C ASN A 25 22.82 -13.52 -13.27
N GLY A 26 22.15 -13.01 -12.23
CA GLY A 26 20.71 -13.24 -12.06
C GLY A 26 19.91 -12.67 -13.25
N ARG A 27 18.90 -13.41 -13.70
CA ARG A 27 17.97 -13.00 -14.76
C ARG A 27 17.12 -11.80 -14.30
N SER A 28 16.78 -10.90 -15.24
CA SER A 28 15.76 -9.86 -15.00
C SER A 28 14.35 -10.44 -14.75
N TRP A 29 13.59 -9.78 -13.87
CA TRP A 29 12.23 -10.18 -13.48
C TRP A 29 11.27 -10.18 -14.67
N SER A 30 10.50 -11.25 -14.84
CA SER A 30 9.47 -11.34 -15.88
C SER A 30 8.30 -10.40 -15.60
N ALA A 31 7.63 -9.91 -16.64
CA ALA A 31 6.39 -9.14 -16.48
C ALA A 31 5.31 -9.98 -15.77
N GLU A 32 5.24 -11.27 -16.07
CA GLU A 32 4.28 -12.21 -15.47
C GLU A 32 4.51 -12.40 -13.96
N GLU A 33 5.77 -12.43 -13.51
CA GLU A 33 6.12 -12.49 -12.08
C GLU A 33 5.72 -11.20 -11.37
N ILE A 34 6.02 -10.05 -11.98
CA ILE A 34 5.69 -8.71 -11.46
C ILE A 34 4.17 -8.53 -11.34
N ARG A 35 3.37 -9.06 -12.28
CA ARG A 35 1.90 -8.98 -12.22
C ARG A 35 1.30 -9.66 -10.99
N ARG A 36 1.96 -10.68 -10.43
CA ARG A 36 1.50 -11.41 -9.23
C ARG A 36 1.88 -10.72 -7.91
N LYS A 37 2.62 -9.60 -7.93
CA LYS A 37 3.10 -8.91 -6.72
C LYS A 37 2.21 -7.74 -6.30
N SER A 38 2.15 -7.47 -4.99
CA SER A 38 1.41 -6.32 -4.44
C SER A 38 2.09 -4.99 -4.81
N PHE A 39 1.37 -3.86 -4.70
CA PHE A 39 1.97 -2.55 -4.96
C PHE A 39 3.13 -2.22 -4.00
N ALA A 40 3.00 -2.58 -2.72
CA ALA A 40 4.05 -2.39 -1.71
C ALA A 40 5.32 -3.19 -2.05
N ASP A 41 5.17 -4.45 -2.47
CA ASP A 41 6.31 -5.29 -2.87
C ASP A 41 7.00 -4.75 -4.12
N LEU A 42 6.23 -4.23 -5.09
CA LEU A 42 6.81 -3.60 -6.28
C LEU A 42 7.61 -2.35 -5.94
N HIS A 43 7.17 -1.56 -4.95
CA HIS A 43 7.89 -0.39 -4.47
C HIS A 43 9.19 -0.78 -3.76
N THR A 44 9.14 -1.80 -2.91
CA THR A 44 10.34 -2.36 -2.26
C THR A 44 11.32 -2.91 -3.30
N LEU A 45 10.82 -3.67 -4.28
CA LEU A 45 11.61 -4.21 -5.38
C LEU A 45 12.26 -3.08 -6.19
N TRP A 46 11.53 -2.01 -6.47
CA TRP A 46 12.06 -0.83 -7.16
C TRP A 46 13.29 -0.26 -6.45
N TYR A 47 13.23 -0.10 -5.12
CA TYR A 47 14.37 0.40 -4.34
C TYR A 47 15.55 -0.58 -4.29
N VAL A 48 15.27 -1.89 -4.21
CA VAL A 48 16.33 -2.91 -4.25
C VAL A 48 17.08 -2.84 -5.58
N VAL A 49 16.36 -2.76 -6.70
CA VAL A 49 16.97 -2.66 -8.04
C VAL A 49 17.67 -1.31 -8.22
N LEU A 50 17.12 -0.22 -7.68
CA LEU A 50 17.77 1.10 -7.70
C LEU A 50 19.09 1.09 -6.94
N ARG A 51 19.14 0.46 -5.76
CA ARG A 51 20.37 0.31 -4.99
C ARG A 51 21.41 -0.51 -5.76
N GLU A 52 21.01 -1.61 -6.39
CA GLU A 52 21.92 -2.41 -7.21
C GLU A 52 22.51 -1.60 -8.37
N ARG A 53 21.71 -0.75 -9.04
CA ARG A 53 22.24 0.15 -10.08
C ARG A 53 23.26 1.15 -9.54
N ASN A 54 23.03 1.69 -8.34
CA ASN A 54 24.01 2.57 -7.69
C ASN A 54 25.32 1.83 -7.39
N VAL A 55 25.25 0.59 -6.91
CA VAL A 55 26.44 -0.25 -6.70
C VAL A 55 27.16 -0.51 -8.02
N VAL A 56 26.46 -0.90 -9.08
CA VAL A 56 27.05 -1.13 -10.42
C VAL A 56 27.73 0.15 -10.95
N ALA A 57 27.12 1.31 -10.78
CA ALA A 57 27.70 2.59 -11.19
C ALA A 57 28.98 2.93 -10.40
N THR A 58 29.00 2.67 -9.09
CA THR A 58 30.21 2.87 -8.27
C THR A 58 31.32 1.90 -8.69
N GLN A 59 31.01 0.63 -8.92
CA GLN A 59 32.00 -0.36 -9.39
C GLN A 59 32.55 -0.01 -10.75
N GLN A 60 31.73 0.51 -11.67
CA GLN A 60 32.20 0.96 -12.97
C GLN A 60 33.19 2.12 -12.84
N ARG A 61 32.95 3.03 -11.88
CA ARG A 61 33.84 4.17 -11.60
C ARG A 61 35.15 3.72 -10.97
N GLU A 62 35.10 2.83 -9.98
CA GLU A 62 36.30 2.29 -9.33
C GLU A 62 37.12 1.41 -10.28
N ALA A 63 36.47 0.59 -11.12
CA ALA A 63 37.17 -0.21 -12.12
C ALA A 63 37.93 0.69 -13.12
N LYS A 64 37.32 1.79 -13.54
CA LYS A 64 37.97 2.80 -14.39
C LYS A 64 39.12 3.50 -13.67
N ARG A 65 38.98 3.81 -12.38
CA ARG A 65 40.02 4.44 -11.56
C ARG A 65 41.23 3.53 -11.36
N ASN A 66 41.00 2.24 -11.17
CA ASN A 66 42.04 1.24 -10.95
C ASN A 66 42.70 0.75 -12.24
N GLY A 67 42.36 1.33 -13.40
CA GLY A 67 42.97 1.00 -14.68
C GLY A 67 42.63 -0.39 -15.20
N LEU A 68 41.57 -1.04 -14.69
CA LEU A 68 41.10 -2.31 -15.26
C LEU A 68 40.72 -2.10 -16.72
N SER A 69 40.98 -3.09 -17.58
CA SER A 69 40.58 -3.02 -18.98
C SER A 69 39.05 -3.07 -19.09
N SER A 70 38.48 -2.17 -19.89
CA SER A 70 37.04 -2.12 -20.18
C SER A 70 36.53 -3.42 -20.82
N GLU A 71 37.41 -4.23 -21.39
CA GLU A 71 37.08 -5.50 -22.01
C GLU A 71 36.69 -6.56 -20.97
N VAL A 72 37.30 -6.50 -19.78
CA VAL A 72 37.10 -7.48 -18.71
C VAL A 72 35.84 -7.15 -17.89
N TYR A 73 35.69 -5.90 -17.43
CA TYR A 73 34.56 -5.54 -16.55
C TYR A 73 33.34 -4.99 -17.30
N GLY A 74 33.54 -4.46 -18.50
CA GLY A 74 32.51 -3.77 -19.27
C GLY A 74 31.30 -4.65 -19.57
N PRO A 75 31.48 -5.85 -20.15
CA PRO A 75 30.37 -6.75 -20.47
C PRO A 75 29.57 -7.18 -19.23
N ILE A 76 30.24 -7.46 -18.10
CA ILE A 76 29.61 -7.86 -16.84
C ILE A 76 28.71 -6.74 -16.30
N LEU A 77 29.29 -5.57 -16.06
CA LEU A 77 28.57 -4.46 -15.42
C LEU A 77 27.46 -3.92 -16.32
N LYS A 78 27.67 -3.89 -17.65
CA LYS A 78 26.64 -3.48 -18.62
C LYS A 78 25.45 -4.44 -18.63
N THR A 79 25.71 -5.75 -18.59
CA THR A 79 24.62 -6.75 -18.55
C THR A 79 23.80 -6.58 -17.27
N LYS A 80 24.44 -6.37 -16.11
CA LYS A 80 23.75 -6.14 -14.83
C LYS A 80 22.92 -4.86 -14.84
N ASP A 81 23.47 -3.74 -15.33
CA ASP A 81 22.69 -2.50 -15.47
C ASP A 81 21.51 -2.69 -16.43
N TYR A 82 21.70 -3.42 -17.54
CA TYR A 82 20.64 -3.74 -18.48
C TYR A 82 19.51 -4.54 -17.83
N ASP A 83 19.81 -5.61 -17.08
CA ASP A 83 18.79 -6.41 -16.40
C ASP A 83 18.04 -5.63 -15.31
N CYS A 84 18.75 -4.74 -14.60
CA CYS A 84 18.13 -3.83 -13.64
C CYS A 84 17.16 -2.86 -14.34
N ARG A 85 17.59 -2.22 -15.43
CA ARG A 85 16.75 -1.30 -16.22
C ARG A 85 15.55 -2.01 -16.83
N LYS A 86 15.74 -3.24 -17.31
CA LYS A 86 14.67 -4.07 -17.87
C LYS A 86 13.63 -4.41 -16.83
N THR A 87 14.06 -4.75 -15.62
CA THR A 87 13.17 -4.97 -14.47
C THR A 87 12.38 -3.69 -14.15
N MET A 88 13.05 -2.53 -14.06
CA MET A 88 12.38 -1.24 -13.82
C MET A 88 11.35 -0.90 -14.89
N ALA A 89 11.67 -1.11 -16.18
CA ALA A 89 10.75 -0.87 -17.28
C ALA A 89 9.50 -1.75 -17.18
N ARG A 90 9.66 -3.02 -16.80
CA ARG A 90 8.54 -3.95 -16.59
C ARG A 90 7.67 -3.57 -15.40
N ILE A 91 8.25 -3.05 -14.31
CA ILE A 91 7.48 -2.53 -13.18
C ILE A 91 6.60 -1.35 -13.63
N LYS A 92 7.16 -0.40 -14.40
CA LYS A 92 6.38 0.73 -14.94
C LYS A 92 5.27 0.25 -15.88
N LEU A 93 5.57 -0.72 -16.74
CA LEU A 93 4.60 -1.32 -17.66
C LEU A 93 3.41 -1.91 -16.88
N VAL A 94 3.67 -2.80 -15.91
CA VAL A 94 2.62 -3.46 -15.12
C VAL A 94 1.81 -2.45 -14.31
N MET A 95 2.44 -1.39 -13.79
CA MET A 95 1.74 -0.33 -13.07
C MET A 95 0.77 0.43 -13.99
N ASN A 96 1.19 0.72 -15.23
CA ASN A 96 0.32 1.34 -16.22
C ASN A 96 -0.80 0.40 -16.68
N GLU A 97 -0.51 -0.89 -16.91
CA GLU A 97 -1.51 -1.92 -17.22
C GLU A 97 -2.60 -1.97 -16.14
N ARG A 98 -2.22 -2.01 -14.86
CA ARG A 98 -3.16 -2.02 -13.72
C ARG A 98 -4.01 -0.76 -13.65
N ARG A 99 -3.42 0.41 -13.88
CA ARG A 99 -4.14 1.68 -13.91
C ARG A 99 -5.18 1.69 -15.03
N LEU A 100 -4.80 1.27 -16.24
CA LEU A 100 -5.71 1.19 -17.38
C LEU A 100 -6.84 0.19 -17.15
N ALA A 101 -6.53 -0.99 -16.59
CA ALA A 101 -7.54 -1.99 -16.25
C ALA A 101 -8.55 -1.46 -15.21
N HIS A 102 -8.08 -0.71 -14.20
CA HIS A 102 -8.96 -0.09 -13.22
C HIS A 102 -9.88 0.98 -13.82
N LEU A 103 -9.35 1.85 -14.67
CA LEU A 103 -10.15 2.87 -15.36
C LEU A 103 -11.19 2.24 -16.28
N SER A 104 -10.79 1.25 -17.08
CA SER A 104 -11.72 0.51 -17.94
C SER A 104 -12.82 -0.19 -17.13
N ALA A 105 -12.48 -0.79 -15.99
CA ALA A 105 -13.48 -1.40 -15.10
C ALA A 105 -14.45 -0.35 -14.53
N LEU A 106 -13.95 0.82 -14.13
CA LEU A 106 -14.82 1.91 -13.65
C LEU A 106 -15.77 2.38 -14.74
N GLU A 107 -15.27 2.58 -15.97
CA GLU A 107 -16.07 2.99 -17.13
C GLU A 107 -17.21 2.00 -17.42
N LEU A 108 -16.92 0.69 -17.38
CA LEU A 108 -17.95 -0.36 -17.53
C LEU A 108 -18.97 -0.37 -16.38
N MET A 109 -18.56 0.02 -15.17
CA MET A 109 -19.46 0.13 -14.00
C MET A 109 -20.30 1.41 -14.01
N GLN A 110 -19.86 2.49 -14.68
CA GLN A 110 -20.58 3.77 -14.69
C GLN A 110 -22.04 3.66 -15.15
N PRO A 111 -22.42 2.99 -16.25
CA PRO A 111 -23.83 2.91 -16.65
C PRO A 111 -24.69 2.19 -15.61
N ALA A 112 -24.18 1.15 -14.96
CA ALA A 112 -24.88 0.48 -13.87
C ALA A 112 -25.01 1.38 -12.64
N ARG A 113 -23.96 2.13 -12.29
CA ARG A 113 -23.97 3.09 -11.19
C ARG A 113 -24.96 4.23 -11.43
N ASN A 114 -24.92 4.83 -12.62
CA ASN A 114 -25.84 5.89 -13.03
C ASN A 114 -27.30 5.43 -12.95
N ARG A 115 -27.59 4.19 -13.34
CA ARG A 115 -28.93 3.60 -13.18
C ARG A 115 -29.35 3.50 -11.71
N ILE A 116 -28.48 3.01 -10.83
CA ILE A 116 -28.76 2.95 -9.39
C ILE A 116 -29.00 4.34 -8.83
N ASP A 117 -28.18 5.33 -9.22
CA ASP A 117 -28.33 6.71 -8.76
C ASP A 117 -29.65 7.33 -9.23
N ILE A 118 -30.06 7.09 -10.48
CA ILE A 118 -31.37 7.51 -11.01
C ILE A 118 -32.51 6.85 -10.22
N LEU A 119 -32.40 5.55 -9.93
CA LEU A 119 -33.40 4.81 -9.14
C LEU A 119 -33.46 5.28 -7.68
N ALA A 120 -32.33 5.67 -7.10
CA ALA A 120 -32.27 6.25 -5.76
C ALA A 120 -32.92 7.64 -5.73
N GLN A 121 -32.63 8.48 -6.72
CA GLN A 121 -33.24 9.81 -6.86
C GLN A 121 -34.76 9.72 -7.05
N SER A 122 -35.23 8.78 -7.88
CA SER A 122 -36.67 8.57 -8.06
C SER A 122 -37.35 8.09 -6.78
N ARG A 123 -36.69 7.22 -6.00
CA ARG A 123 -37.17 6.76 -4.69
C ARG A 123 -37.19 7.86 -3.63
N LEU A 124 -36.23 8.79 -3.63
CA LEU A 124 -36.24 9.95 -2.76
C LEU A 124 -37.35 10.94 -3.12
N LYS A 125 -37.66 11.07 -4.42
CA LYS A 125 -38.74 11.93 -4.91
C LYS A 125 -40.14 11.39 -4.59
N THR A 126 -40.28 10.07 -4.45
CA THR A 126 -41.54 9.42 -4.04
C THR A 126 -41.73 9.34 -2.52
N ILE A 127 -40.68 9.52 -1.73
CA ILE A 127 -40.78 9.78 -0.28
C ILE A 127 -41.44 11.16 -0.13
N ALA A 128 -42.73 11.13 0.15
CA ALA A 128 -43.54 12.32 0.34
C ALA A 128 -42.86 13.27 1.35
N PRO A 129 -42.90 14.59 1.13
CA PRO A 129 -42.44 15.54 2.14
C PRO A 129 -43.13 15.22 3.47
N PRO A 130 -42.44 15.34 4.63
CA PRO A 130 -43.07 15.11 5.92
C PRO A 130 -44.36 15.93 5.93
N ARG A 131 -45.52 15.25 6.09
CA ARG A 131 -46.80 15.93 6.20
C ARG A 131 -46.60 17.02 7.24
N LYS A 132 -46.78 18.30 6.84
CA LYS A 132 -46.77 19.42 7.80
C LYS A 132 -47.59 18.96 9.00
N PRO A 133 -47.06 19.03 10.24
CA PRO A 133 -47.86 18.68 11.40
C PRO A 133 -49.13 19.52 11.29
N GLN A 134 -50.26 18.85 11.04
CA GLN A 134 -51.55 19.51 11.07
C GLN A 134 -51.64 20.15 12.45
N SER A 135 -51.94 21.44 12.51
CA SER A 135 -52.16 22.14 13.76
C SER A 135 -53.33 21.46 14.47
N VAL A 136 -53.00 20.49 15.32
CA VAL A 136 -53.96 19.86 16.21
C VAL A 136 -54.38 21.00 17.14
N LYS A 137 -55.64 21.43 17.04
CA LYS A 137 -56.22 22.43 17.94
C LYS A 137 -55.97 21.94 19.37
N ALA A 138 -55.32 22.77 20.16
CA ALA A 138 -54.99 22.49 21.55
C ALA A 138 -56.25 22.16 22.34
N ALA A 139 -56.47 20.87 22.59
CA ALA A 139 -57.42 20.38 23.57
C ALA A 139 -56.62 19.65 24.65
N GLY A 140 -56.57 20.24 25.83
CA GLY A 140 -56.17 19.57 27.08
C GLY A 140 -54.67 19.39 27.27
N THR A 141 -54.05 20.33 27.99
CA THR A 141 -52.83 20.07 28.75
C THR A 141 -53.06 18.90 29.70
N THR A 142 -52.63 17.71 29.31
CA THR A 142 -52.42 16.59 30.21
C THR A 142 -50.90 16.43 30.28
N SER A 143 -50.31 16.89 31.38
CA SER A 143 -48.87 16.81 31.63
C SER A 143 -48.42 15.35 31.61
N LEU A 144 -47.50 15.00 30.69
CA LEU A 144 -46.70 13.78 30.79
C LEU A 144 -45.79 13.87 32.04
N PRO A 145 -45.59 12.78 32.79
CA PRO A 145 -44.72 12.77 33.96
C PRO A 145 -43.26 12.97 33.55
N ASP A 146 -42.54 13.78 34.33
CA ASP A 146 -41.14 14.17 34.13
C ASP A 146 -40.23 12.97 33.79
N GLU A 147 -39.63 12.98 32.59
CA GLU A 147 -38.51 12.10 32.29
C GLU A 147 -37.31 12.52 33.15
N LYS A 148 -36.90 11.63 34.05
CA LYS A 148 -35.66 11.78 34.82
C LYS A 148 -34.48 11.98 33.88
N PRO A 149 -33.57 12.95 34.18
CA PRO A 149 -32.45 13.23 33.31
C PRO A 149 -31.53 12.00 33.16
N ILE A 150 -31.32 11.60 31.91
CA ILE A 150 -30.41 10.53 31.53
C ILE A 150 -29.00 10.89 32.04
N ALA A 151 -28.44 10.01 32.89
CA ALA A 151 -27.17 10.24 33.55
C ALA A 151 -26.04 10.53 32.54
N SER A 152 -25.22 11.55 32.82
CA SER A 152 -24.16 11.96 31.91
C SER A 152 -23.17 10.82 31.63
N PRO A 153 -22.55 10.77 30.43
CA PRO A 153 -21.65 9.69 30.02
C PRO A 153 -20.51 9.40 31.01
N LYS A 154 -20.08 10.43 31.77
CA LYS A 154 -19.03 10.33 32.78
C LYS A 154 -19.47 9.52 34.02
N ALA A 155 -20.75 9.57 34.38
CA ALA A 155 -21.31 8.82 35.52
C ALA A 155 -21.44 7.31 35.21
N ILE A 156 -21.79 6.97 33.97
CA ILE A 156 -21.87 5.59 33.47
C ILE A 156 -20.48 4.93 33.47
N ALA A 157 -19.45 5.67 33.03
CA ALA A 157 -18.07 5.19 33.04
C ALA A 157 -17.54 4.93 34.47
N LYS A 158 -17.87 5.79 35.44
CA LYS A 158 -17.46 5.61 36.84
C LYS A 158 -18.10 4.36 37.45
N ARG A 159 -19.40 4.14 37.23
CA ARG A 159 -20.11 2.93 37.69
C ARG A 159 -19.54 1.63 37.10
N ARG A 160 -19.20 1.61 35.81
CA ARG A 160 -18.55 0.46 35.17
C ARG A 160 -17.18 0.13 35.79
N ARG A 161 -16.40 1.15 36.12
CA ARG A 161 -15.07 0.97 36.72
C ARG A 161 -15.15 0.43 38.15
N THR A 162 -16.13 0.90 38.94
CA THR A 162 -16.35 0.37 40.30
C THR A 162 -16.91 -1.06 40.28
N ALA A 163 -17.81 -1.38 39.34
CA ALA A 163 -18.36 -2.72 39.19
C ALA A 163 -17.29 -3.74 38.75
N MET A 164 -16.39 -3.37 37.83
CA MET A 164 -15.25 -4.24 37.48
C MET A 164 -14.27 -4.44 38.63
N LYS A 165 -14.07 -3.42 39.49
CA LYS A 165 -13.22 -3.54 40.66
C LYS A 165 -13.83 -4.45 41.75
N ALA A 166 -15.17 -4.44 41.87
CA ALA A 166 -15.89 -5.33 42.78
C ALA A 166 -15.89 -6.80 42.30
N LEU A 167 -16.05 -7.04 40.99
CA LEU A 167 -15.94 -8.38 40.39
C LEU A 167 -14.53 -8.96 40.52
N ALA A 168 -13.50 -8.14 40.30
CA ALA A 168 -12.11 -8.58 40.49
C ALA A 168 -11.79 -8.94 41.95
N SER A 169 -12.46 -8.29 42.92
CA SER A 169 -12.29 -8.59 44.35
C SER A 169 -13.04 -9.85 44.80
N SER A 170 -14.08 -10.29 44.08
CA SER A 170 -14.82 -11.52 44.40
C SER A 170 -14.28 -12.77 43.71
N MET A 171 -13.32 -12.63 42.79
CA MET A 171 -12.61 -13.75 42.15
C MET A 171 -11.23 -14.03 42.78
N ALA A 172 -10.82 -13.23 43.76
CA ALA A 172 -9.54 -13.34 44.45
C ALA A 172 -9.67 -13.83 45.91
N ALA A 173 -10.87 -14.28 46.32
CA ALA A 173 -11.15 -14.99 47.57
C ALA A 173 -11.70 -16.38 47.21
#